data_AF-A0A3B8M488-F1
#
_entry.id   AF-A0A3B8M488-F1
#
_cell.length_a   1.000
_cell.length_b   1.000
_cell.length_c   1.000
_cell.angle_alpha   90.00
_cell.angle_beta   90.00
_cell.angle_gamma   90.00
#
_symmetry.space_group_name_H-M   'P 1'
#
loop_
_entity.id
_entity.type
_entity.pdbx_description
1 polymer ?
#
loop_
_entity_poly.entity_id
_entity_poly.type
_entity_poly.pdbx_seq_one_letter_code
_entity_poly.pdbx_strand_id
1 'polypeptide(L)'
;MTTELLLEAVANGLESAYKRMPEAADDAYVVIDEMFNISVIAQEIDEEGNVVQEWDDTPENFGRIAAQTARQVLTQRIREVERDMKYDEY
;
A
#
# COMPACT_ATOMS: atom_id res chain seq x y z
N MET A 1 5.09 -18.23 -2.14
CA MET A 1 4.72 -16.80 -1.99
C MET A 1 4.21 -16.34 -3.34
N THR A 2 3.02 -15.76 -3.42
CA THR A 2 2.46 -15.24 -4.69
C THR A 2 2.76 -13.75 -4.83
N THR A 3 2.80 -13.26 -6.06
CA THR A 3 2.97 -11.85 -6.40
C THR A 3 1.87 -10.97 -5.81
N GLU A 4 0.62 -11.45 -5.76
CA GLU A 4 -0.52 -10.79 -5.10
C GLU A 4 -0.24 -10.38 -3.66
N LEU A 5 0.30 -11.30 -2.84
CA LEU A 5 0.54 -11.02 -1.42
C LEU A 5 1.60 -9.92 -1.22
N LEU A 6 2.55 -9.82 -2.15
CA LEU A 6 3.54 -8.77 -2.12
C LEU A 6 2.91 -7.42 -2.52
N LEU A 7 2.09 -7.41 -3.57
CA LEU A 7 1.37 -6.21 -4.01
C LEU A 7 0.43 -5.68 -2.92
N GLU A 8 -0.31 -6.56 -2.26
CA GLU A 8 -1.16 -6.21 -1.12
C GLU A 8 -0.36 -5.58 0.03
N ALA A 9 0.79 -6.16 0.37
CA ALA A 9 1.68 -5.59 1.39
C ALA A 9 2.22 -4.20 1.00
N VAL A 10 2.53 -3.99 -0.27
CA VAL A 10 2.94 -2.67 -0.79
C VAL A 10 1.79 -1.67 -0.73
N ALA A 11 0.59 -2.06 -1.17
CA ALA A 11 -0.61 -1.22 -1.12
C ALA A 11 -0.92 -0.77 0.32
N ASN A 12 -0.94 -1.70 1.27
CA ASN A 12 -1.16 -1.41 2.70
C ASN A 12 -0.09 -0.47 3.28
N GLY A 13 1.18 -0.67 2.91
CA GLY A 13 2.27 0.20 3.31
C GLY A 13 2.12 1.62 2.75
N LEU A 14 1.59 1.75 1.53
CA LEU A 14 1.34 3.02 0.88
C LEU A 14 0.12 3.74 1.44
N GLU A 15 -0.96 3.03 1.70
CA GLU A 15 -2.14 3.56 2.38
C GLU A 15 -1.74 4.15 3.75
N SER A 16 -0.94 3.41 4.51
CA SER A 16 -0.39 3.88 5.77
C SER A 16 0.50 5.11 5.62
N ALA A 17 1.21 5.26 4.50
CA ALA A 17 2.03 6.43 4.22
C ALA A 17 1.21 7.65 3.82
N TYR A 18 0.16 7.44 3.02
CA TYR A 18 -0.81 8.45 2.66
C TYR A 18 -1.55 8.99 3.89
N LYS A 19 -2.10 8.13 4.76
CA LYS A 19 -2.83 8.50 5.99
C LYS A 19 -2.02 9.33 7.00
N ARG A 20 -0.70 9.47 6.82
CA ARG A 20 0.17 10.34 7.64
C ARG A 20 0.34 11.75 7.06
N MET A 21 -0.19 12.03 5.88
CA MET A 21 -0.11 13.34 5.25
C MET A 21 -1.12 14.31 5.87
N PRO A 22 -0.82 15.62 5.92
CA PRO A 22 -1.70 16.61 6.57
C PRO A 22 -3.10 16.75 5.95
N GLU A 23 -3.26 16.37 4.68
CA GLU A 23 -4.51 16.52 3.91
C GLU A 23 -5.05 15.16 3.44
N ALA A 24 -4.64 14.07 4.09
CA ALA A 24 -5.16 12.76 3.77
C ALA A 24 -6.65 12.67 4.12
N ALA A 25 -7.44 12.13 3.20
CA ALA A 25 -8.82 11.75 3.44
C ALA A 25 -8.89 10.69 4.56
N ASP A 26 -9.96 10.75 5.35
CA ASP A 26 -10.18 9.84 6.48
C ASP A 26 -10.26 8.38 6.02
N ASP A 27 -11.05 8.14 4.97
CA ASP A 27 -11.18 6.84 4.32
C ASP A 27 -10.51 6.87 2.95
N ALA A 28 -9.46 6.04 2.80
CA ALA A 28 -8.75 5.89 1.54
C ALA A 28 -8.07 4.54 1.45
N TYR A 29 -7.90 4.04 0.23
CA TYR A 29 -7.19 2.81 -0.10
C TYR A 29 -6.28 3.03 -1.31
N VAL A 30 -5.28 2.16 -1.45
CA VAL A 30 -4.32 2.22 -2.56
C VAL A 30 -4.64 1.14 -3.57
N VAL A 31 -4.77 1.54 -4.83
CA VAL A 31 -4.93 0.64 -5.97
C VAL A 31 -3.61 0.57 -6.72
N ILE A 32 -3.20 -0.66 -7.05
CA ILE A 32 -2.07 -0.93 -7.93
C ILE A 32 -2.63 -1.67 -9.15
N ASP A 33 -2.53 -1.07 -10.33
CA ASP A 33 -3.00 -1.70 -11.56
C ASP A 33 -1.98 -2.70 -12.13
N GLU A 34 -2.34 -3.38 -13.24
CA GLU A 34 -1.47 -4.35 -13.91
C GLU A 34 -0.17 -3.74 -14.47
N MET A 35 -0.15 -2.42 -14.70
CA MET A 35 1.01 -1.65 -15.15
C MET A 35 1.83 -1.10 -13.99
N PHE A 36 1.47 -1.45 -12.75
CA PHE A 36 2.05 -0.94 -11.50
C PHE A 36 1.88 0.58 -11.30
N ASN A 37 0.88 1.19 -11.93
CA ASN A 37 0.45 2.53 -11.57
C ASN A 37 -0.22 2.48 -10.20
N ILE A 38 0.06 3.50 -9.39
CA ILE A 38 -0.40 3.58 -8.01
C ILE A 38 -1.30 4.80 -7.89
N SER A 39 -2.53 4.55 -7.47
CA SER A 39 -3.52 5.58 -7.19
C SER A 39 -4.00 5.46 -5.76
N VAL A 40 -4.25 6.60 -5.13
CA VAL A 40 -4.96 6.68 -3.85
C VAL A 40 -6.40 7.03 -4.15
N ILE A 41 -7.31 6.14 -3.75
CA ILE A 41 -8.74 6.36 -3.90
C ILE A 41 -9.29 6.72 -2.52
N ALA A 42 -9.75 7.95 -2.39
CA ALA A 42 -10.43 8.43 -1.20
C ALA A 42 -11.93 8.19 -1.31
N GLN A 43 -12.56 7.97 -0.17
CA GLN A 43 -13.98 7.68 -0.03
C GLN A 43 -14.61 8.60 1.01
N GLU A 44 -15.83 9.03 0.77
CA GLU A 44 -16.72 9.54 1.81
C GLU A 44 -17.67 8.41 2.20
N ILE A 45 -17.70 8.07 3.49
CA ILE A 45 -18.53 6.99 4.05
C ILE A 45 -19.58 7.61 4.98
N ASP A 46 -20.85 7.27 4.78
CA ASP A 46 -21.93 7.71 5.65
C ASP A 46 -21.96 6.98 7.00
N GLU A 47 -22.86 7.41 7.90
CA GLU A 47 -23.01 6.81 9.23
C GLU A 47 -23.45 5.33 9.20
N GLU A 48 -23.99 4.85 8.07
CA GLU A 48 -24.43 3.48 7.85
C GLU A 48 -23.32 2.60 7.23
N GLY A 49 -22.16 3.18 6.91
CA GLY A 49 -21.03 2.50 6.30
C GLY A 49 -21.10 2.40 4.77
N ASN A 50 -22.00 3.14 4.12
CA ASN A 50 -22.08 3.17 2.67
C ASN A 50 -21.15 4.23 2.08
N VAL A 51 -20.52 3.89 0.96
CA VAL A 51 -19.73 4.85 0.19
C VAL A 51 -20.67 5.79 -0.56
N VAL A 52 -20.64 7.08 -0.21
CA VAL A 52 -21.46 8.11 -0.85
C VAL A 52 -20.72 8.83 -1.97
N GLN A 53 -19.39 8.88 -1.91
CA GLN A 53 -18.54 9.45 -2.93
C GLN A 53 -17.16 8.77 -2.95
N GLU A 54 -16.57 8.64 -4.14
CA GLU A 54 -15.16 8.29 -4.32
C GLU A 54 -14.47 9.31 -5.24
N TRP A 55 -13.19 9.59 -4.99
CA TRP A 55 -12.35 10.42 -5.86
C TRP A 55 -10.89 9.98 -5.84
N ASP A 56 -10.15 10.37 -6.88
CA ASP A 56 -8.69 10.20 -6.92
C ASP A 56 -8.05 11.30 -6.07
N ASP A 57 -7.38 10.88 -5.00
CA ASP A 57 -6.66 11.77 -4.08
C ASP A 57 -5.14 11.53 -4.15
N THR A 58 -4.65 11.05 -5.29
CA THR A 58 -3.23 10.73 -5.47
C THR A 58 -2.37 12.00 -5.39
N PRO A 59 -1.47 12.12 -4.40
CA PRO A 59 -0.62 13.30 -4.29
C PRO A 59 0.35 13.45 -5.48
N GLU A 60 0.67 14.68 -5.90
CA GLU A 60 1.54 14.98 -7.05
C GLU A 60 2.95 14.33 -7.00
N ASN A 61 3.40 13.89 -5.82
CA ASN A 61 4.70 13.24 -5.62
C ASN A 61 4.62 11.83 -5.01
N PHE A 62 3.44 11.21 -5.03
CA PHE A 62 3.21 9.92 -4.37
C PHE A 62 4.05 8.79 -4.98
N GLY A 63 4.36 8.86 -6.27
CA GLY A 63 5.22 7.90 -6.97
C GLY A 63 6.61 7.72 -6.31
N ARG A 64 7.18 8.76 -5.70
CA ARG A 64 8.45 8.65 -4.96
C ARG A 64 8.29 7.86 -3.67
N ILE A 65 7.19 8.12 -2.95
CA ILE A 65 6.85 7.43 -1.70
C ILE A 65 6.55 5.95 -2.00
N ALA A 66 5.77 5.69 -3.06
CA ALA A 66 5.55 4.37 -3.64
C ALA A 66 6.84 3.59 -3.90
N ALA A 67 7.78 4.16 -4.64
CA ALA A 67 9.04 3.49 -4.95
C ALA A 67 9.85 3.15 -3.69
N GLN A 68 9.83 4.04 -2.68
CA GLN A 68 10.52 3.80 -1.41
C GLN A 68 9.84 2.68 -0.60
N THR A 69 8.51 2.73 -0.47
CA THR A 69 7.73 1.72 0.26
C THR A 69 7.87 0.36 -0.39
N ALA A 70 7.73 0.25 -1.71
CA ALA A 70 7.90 -1.01 -2.44
C ALA A 70 9.27 -1.64 -2.18
N ARG A 71 10.34 -0.85 -2.24
CA ARG A 71 11.71 -1.30 -1.91
C ARG A 71 11.82 -1.80 -0.47
N GLN A 72 11.21 -1.10 0.47
CA GLN A 72 11.22 -1.48 1.88
C GLN A 72 10.52 -2.82 2.10
N VAL A 73 9.31 -2.99 1.57
CA VAL A 73 8.52 -4.23 1.67
C VAL A 73 9.28 -5.40 1.05
N LEU A 74 9.83 -5.23 -0.16
CA LEU A 74 10.66 -6.22 -0.83
C LEU A 74 11.87 -6.64 0.03
N THR A 75 12.59 -5.67 0.60
CA THR A 75 13.77 -5.92 1.43
C THR A 75 13.42 -6.64 2.71
N GLN A 76 12.32 -6.25 3.37
CA GLN A 76 11.81 -6.94 4.56
C GLN A 76 11.48 -8.39 4.23
N ARG A 77 10.83 -8.63 3.09
CA ARG A 77 10.45 -9.97 2.67
C ARG A 77 11.64 -10.87 2.36
N ILE A 78 12.66 -10.35 1.69
CA ILE A 78 13.91 -11.09 1.45
C ILE A 78 14.53 -11.53 2.79
N ARG A 79 14.61 -10.63 3.76
CA ARG A 79 15.15 -10.93 5.09
C ARG A 79 14.33 -11.96 5.86
N GLU A 80 13.01 -11.96 5.69
CA GLU A 80 12.14 -12.99 6.28
C GLU A 80 12.43 -14.36 5.68
N VAL A 81 12.44 -14.46 4.35
CA VAL A 81 12.76 -15.72 3.65
C VAL A 81 14.14 -16.24 4.02
N GLU A 82 15.15 -15.36 4.08
CA GLU A 82 16.51 -15.72 4.51
C GLU A 82 16.57 -16.21 5.96
N ARG A 83 15.73 -15.68 6.85
CA ARG A 83 15.64 -16.16 8.24
C ARG A 83 14.96 -17.52 8.29
N ASP A 84 13.83 -17.69 7.61
CA ASP A 84 13.05 -18.92 7.62
C ASP A 84 13.91 -20.10 7.12
N MET A 85 14.66 -19.92 6.03
CA MET A 85 15.60 -20.92 5.51
C MET A 85 16.69 -21.31 6.52
N LYS A 86 17.20 -20.36 7.30
CA LYS A 86 18.21 -20.66 8.34
C LYS A 86 17.62 -21.47 9.48
N TYR A 87 16.35 -21.28 9.83
CA TYR A 87 15.70 -22.06 10.90
C TYR A 87 15.38 -23.49 10.46
N ASP A 88 15.07 -23.71 9.18
CA ASP A 88 14.85 -25.06 8.63
C ASP A 88 16.14 -25.91 8.54
N GLU A 89 17.32 -25.28 8.63
CA GLU A 89 18.64 -25.96 8.63
C GLU A 89 19.11 -26.41 10.04
N TYR A 90 18.35 -26.17 11.11
CA TYR A 90 18.64 -26.63 12.49
C TYR A 90 17.60 -27.62 13.00
#